data_AF-A0A3D0YNK8-F1
#
_entry.id   AF-A0A3D0YNK8-F1
#
_cell.length_a   1.000
_cell.length_b   1.000
_cell.length_c   1.000
_cell.angle_alpha   90.00
_cell.angle_beta   90.00
_cell.angle_gamma   90.00
#
_symmetry.space_group_name_H-M   'P 1'
#
loop_
_entity.id
_entity.type
_entity.pdbx_description
1 polymer ?
#
loop_
_entity_poly.entity_id
_entity_poly.type
_entity_poly.pdbx_seq_one_letter_code
_entity_poly.pdbx_strand_id
1 'polypeptide(L)'
;MEFHSLLDFGESSSFLLDHYRIAINKLPFAPPVTAAHRFTSGFGPRWGRMHRGIDLAAPKGTPILATADGVVTFAGTFSSYGKLVKIKHDFGYETRYGHLSKIR
;
A
#
# COMPACT_ATOMS: atom_id res chain seq x y z
N MET A 1 11.44 -49.81 -18.81
CA MET A 1 12.67 -49.37 -18.11
C MET A 1 12.53 -47.87 -17.98
N GLU A 2 12.11 -47.46 -16.78
CA GLU A 2 11.85 -46.08 -16.36
C GLU A 2 13.12 -45.21 -16.37
N PHE A 3 12.93 -43.89 -16.33
CA PHE A 3 13.83 -42.80 -15.87
C PHE A 3 13.96 -41.63 -16.87
N HIS A 4 13.12 -40.60 -16.71
CA HIS A 4 13.59 -39.22 -16.45
C HIS A 4 12.45 -38.23 -16.14
N SER A 5 12.82 -37.21 -15.36
CA SER A 5 12.10 -35.96 -15.04
C SER A 5 11.21 -35.93 -13.79
N LEU A 6 11.85 -36.08 -12.63
CA LEU A 6 11.34 -35.58 -11.34
C LEU A 6 11.94 -34.20 -10.95
N LEU A 7 12.63 -33.51 -11.87
CA LEU A 7 13.35 -32.26 -11.58
C LEU A 7 12.56 -30.96 -11.92
N ASP A 8 11.38 -31.04 -12.53
CA ASP A 8 10.66 -29.84 -13.05
C ASP A 8 9.67 -29.20 -12.05
N PHE A 9 9.24 -29.95 -11.03
CA PHE A 9 8.30 -29.44 -10.02
C PHE A 9 8.95 -28.42 -9.05
N GLY A 10 10.26 -28.53 -8.82
CA GLY A 10 11.00 -27.66 -7.89
C GLY A 10 11.17 -26.23 -8.40
N GLU A 11 11.63 -26.08 -9.65
CA GLU A 11 11.85 -24.79 -10.33
C GLU A 11 10.54 -24.01 -10.57
N SER A 12 9.45 -24.73 -10.84
CA SER A 12 8.12 -24.14 -11.00
C SER A 12 7.60 -23.51 -9.71
N SER A 13 7.87 -24.16 -8.57
CA SER A 13 7.42 -23.69 -7.25
C SER A 13 8.21 -22.47 -6.76
N SER A 14 9.53 -22.43 -7.00
CA SER A 14 10.38 -21.27 -6.69
C SER A 14 10.04 -20.07 -7.56
N PHE A 15 9.85 -20.28 -8.87
CA PHE A 15 9.43 -19.23 -9.81
C PHE A 15 8.09 -18.59 -9.41
N LEU A 16 7.09 -19.42 -9.07
CA LEU A 16 5.79 -18.95 -8.62
C LEU A 16 5.90 -18.18 -7.29
N LEU A 17 6.68 -18.70 -6.34
CA LEU A 17 6.90 -18.04 -5.05
C LEU A 17 7.59 -16.67 -5.23
N ASP A 18 8.54 -16.58 -6.14
CA ASP A 18 9.23 -15.32 -6.46
C ASP A 18 8.28 -14.31 -7.13
N HIS A 19 7.36 -14.77 -7.99
CA HIS A 19 6.32 -13.92 -8.55
C HIS A 19 5.37 -13.38 -7.47
N TYR A 20 4.94 -14.23 -6.54
CA TYR A 20 4.11 -13.80 -5.43
C TYR A 20 4.85 -12.82 -4.50
N ARG A 21 6.15 -13.02 -4.25
CA ARG A 21 6.98 -12.08 -3.49
C ARG A 21 7.07 -10.71 -4.16
N ILE A 22 7.28 -10.68 -5.47
CA ILE A 22 7.27 -9.44 -6.24
C ILE A 22 5.91 -8.75 -6.10
N ALA A 23 4.81 -9.48 -6.30
CA ALA A 23 3.46 -8.93 -6.18
C ALA A 23 3.18 -8.34 -4.78
N ILE A 24 3.53 -9.07 -3.71
CA ILE A 24 3.26 -8.65 -2.33
C ILE A 24 4.08 -7.40 -1.94
N ASN A 25 5.33 -7.30 -2.39
CA ASN A 25 6.19 -6.17 -2.01
C ASN A 25 5.97 -4.93 -2.87
N LYS A 26 5.60 -5.10 -4.14
CA LYS A 26 5.50 -3.99 -5.11
C LYS A 26 4.09 -3.41 -5.25
N LEU A 27 3.06 -4.17 -4.89
CA LEU A 27 1.68 -3.71 -4.97
C LEU A 27 1.16 -3.30 -3.58
N PRO A 28 0.40 -2.19 -3.48
CA PRO A 28 0.01 -1.59 -2.20
C PRO A 28 -1.09 -2.37 -1.47
N PHE A 29 -0.82 -3.60 -1.05
CA PHE A 29 -1.77 -4.48 -0.36
C PHE A 29 -1.60 -4.50 1.16
N ALA A 30 -0.45 -4.08 1.70
CA ALA A 30 -0.25 -4.07 3.14
C ALA A 30 -1.13 -2.99 3.81
N PRO A 31 -1.61 -3.22 5.04
CA PRO A 31 -2.39 -2.22 5.77
C PRO A 31 -1.51 -1.02 6.20
N PRO A 32 -1.93 0.23 5.96
CA PRO A 32 -1.12 1.41 6.30
C PRO A 32 -1.11 1.75 7.80
N VAL A 33 -2.09 1.24 8.56
CA VAL A 33 -2.22 1.46 10.01
C VAL A 33 -2.35 0.09 10.68
N THR A 34 -1.32 -0.31 11.43
CA THR A 34 -1.26 -1.60 12.13
C THR A 34 -1.78 -1.53 13.56
N ALA A 35 -1.79 -0.34 14.16
CA ALA A 35 -2.39 -0.11 15.47
C ALA A 35 -3.93 -0.18 15.41
N ALA A 36 -4.56 -0.31 16.59
CA ALA A 36 -6.02 -0.24 16.69
C ALA A 36 -6.54 1.08 16.11
N HIS A 37 -7.45 0.96 15.13
CA HIS A 37 -8.05 2.08 14.42
C HIS A 37 -9.48 1.74 14.03
N ARG A 38 -10.25 2.75 13.66
CA ARG A 38 -11.63 2.59 13.19
C ARG A 38 -11.76 3.06 11.75
N PHE A 39 -12.32 2.21 10.90
CA PHE A 39 -12.81 2.66 9.59
C PHE A 39 -13.99 3.60 9.79
N THR A 40 -13.81 4.87 9.44
CA THR A 40 -14.88 5.88 9.59
C THR A 40 -15.61 6.11 8.29
N SER A 41 -14.96 5.92 7.14
CA SER A 41 -15.61 6.24 5.88
C SER A 41 -14.89 5.68 4.64
N GLY A 42 -15.66 5.28 3.60
CA GLY A 42 -15.16 4.58 2.40
C GLY A 42 -15.05 5.40 1.11
N PHE A 43 -14.41 4.84 0.09
CA PHE A 43 -14.31 5.47 -1.23
C PHE A 43 -15.69 5.67 -1.86
N GLY A 44 -15.92 6.83 -2.50
CA GLY A 44 -17.17 7.10 -3.22
C GLY A 44 -17.74 8.51 -3.03
N PRO A 45 -18.90 8.82 -3.63
CA PRO A 45 -19.54 10.12 -3.52
C PRO A 45 -19.97 10.45 -2.08
N ARG A 46 -19.68 11.67 -1.61
CA ARG A 46 -20.12 12.23 -0.32
C ARG A 46 -20.42 13.71 -0.44
N TRP A 47 -21.60 14.14 0.02
CA TRP A 47 -22.01 15.54 0.06
C TRP A 47 -21.75 16.31 -1.25
N GLY A 48 -22.04 15.68 -2.39
CA GLY A 48 -21.83 16.26 -3.72
C GLY A 48 -20.37 16.28 -4.22
N ARG A 49 -19.42 15.65 -3.51
CA ARG A 49 -18.01 15.54 -3.93
C ARG A 49 -17.53 14.09 -3.89
N MET A 50 -16.58 13.74 -4.75
CA MET A 50 -16.00 12.39 -4.77
C MET A 50 -14.93 12.24 -3.69
N HIS A 51 -15.12 11.30 -2.76
CA HIS A 51 -14.09 10.89 -1.81
C HIS A 51 -13.16 9.86 -2.46
N ARG A 52 -11.92 10.26 -2.74
CA ARG A 52 -10.93 9.47 -3.49
C ARG A 52 -10.01 8.64 -2.58
N GLY A 53 -10.53 8.16 -1.46
CA GLY A 53 -9.77 7.35 -0.50
C GLY A 53 -10.67 6.70 0.55
N ILE A 54 -10.05 6.27 1.64
CA ILE A 54 -10.73 5.77 2.85
C ILE A 54 -10.23 6.55 4.06
N ASP A 55 -11.07 6.67 5.09
CA ASP A 55 -10.74 7.34 6.33
C ASP A 55 -10.59 6.33 7.46
N LEU A 56 -9.40 6.32 8.07
CA LEU A 56 -9.05 5.49 9.22
C LEU A 56 -8.75 6.40 10.41
N ALA A 57 -9.62 6.38 11.43
CA ALA A 57 -9.43 7.16 12.64
C ALA A 57 -8.54 6.41 13.63
N ALA A 58 -7.46 7.06 14.08
CA ALA A 58 -6.53 6.56 15.08
C ALA A 58 -6.02 7.72 15.97
N PRO A 59 -5.48 7.47 17.17
CA PRO A 59 -4.86 8.51 17.99
C PRO A 59 -3.79 9.30 17.24
N LYS A 60 -3.67 10.60 17.51
CA LYS A 60 -2.65 11.46 16.90
C LYS A 60 -1.25 10.91 17.16
N GLY A 61 -0.44 10.81 16.11
CA GLY A 61 0.91 10.27 16.19
C GLY A 61 1.01 8.76 15.98
N THR A 62 -0.12 8.07 15.75
CA THR A 62 -0.11 6.67 15.29
C THR A 62 0.80 6.53 14.05
N PRO A 63 1.77 5.60 14.03
CA PRO A 63 2.60 5.37 12.86
C PRO A 63 1.77 4.98 11.64
N ILE A 64 2.10 5.60 10.50
CA ILE A 64 1.53 5.23 9.20
C ILE A 64 2.67 4.65 8.37
N LEU A 65 2.44 3.46 7.84
CA LEU A 65 3.42 2.70 7.06
C LEU A 65 3.08 2.77 5.58
N ALA A 66 4.12 2.75 4.75
CA ALA A 66 3.95 2.52 3.32
C ALA A 66 3.35 1.14 3.10
N THR A 67 2.38 1.05 2.17
CA THR A 67 1.65 -0.19 1.90
C THR A 67 2.39 -1.12 0.92
N ALA A 68 3.48 -0.63 0.33
CA ALA A 68 4.39 -1.33 -0.59
C ALA A 68 5.68 -0.52 -0.76
N ASP A 69 6.70 -1.15 -1.36
CA ASP A 69 7.91 -0.49 -1.83
C ASP A 69 7.59 0.60 -2.85
N GLY A 70 8.33 1.71 -2.81
CA GLY A 70 8.17 2.77 -3.81
C GLY A 70 9.07 3.97 -3.57
N VAL A 71 8.85 5.00 -4.37
CA VAL A 71 9.59 6.26 -4.31
C VAL A 71 8.65 7.37 -3.86
N VAL A 72 9.07 8.12 -2.82
CA VAL A 72 8.35 9.32 -2.38
C VAL A 72 8.42 10.37 -3.49
N THR A 73 7.27 10.73 -4.06
CA THR A 73 7.15 11.77 -5.10
C THR A 73 6.75 13.13 -4.54
N PHE A 74 6.22 13.16 -3.31
CA PHE A 74 5.87 14.37 -2.60
C PHE A 74 5.84 14.14 -1.09
N ALA A 75 6.39 15.07 -0.31
CA ALA A 75 6.26 15.13 1.14
C ALA A 75 6.16 16.59 1.60
N GLY A 76 5.01 16.98 2.13
CA GLY A 76 4.77 18.38 2.52
C GLY A 76 3.29 18.68 2.80
N THR A 77 2.94 19.96 2.91
CA THR A 77 1.54 20.39 3.07
C THR A 77 0.87 20.54 1.70
N PHE A 78 -0.32 19.97 1.52
CA PHE A 78 -1.05 20.02 0.25
C PHE A 78 -2.56 20.19 0.44
N SER A 79 -3.07 21.41 0.24
CA SER A 79 -4.51 21.71 0.22
C SER A 79 -5.26 21.10 1.43
N SER A 80 -6.46 20.56 1.22
CA SER A 80 -7.29 19.93 2.25
C SER A 80 -6.69 18.65 2.85
N TYR A 81 -5.67 18.05 2.25
CA TYR A 81 -4.99 16.88 2.84
C TYR A 81 -4.14 17.26 4.06
N GLY A 82 -3.80 18.54 4.25
CA GLY A 82 -2.82 18.93 5.26
C GLY A 82 -1.45 18.35 4.93
N LYS A 83 -0.72 17.82 5.93
CA LYS A 83 0.54 17.11 5.67
C LYS A 83 0.25 15.81 4.94
N LEU A 84 0.91 15.66 3.79
CA LEU A 84 0.69 14.60 2.82
C LEU A 84 2.04 14.02 2.39
N VAL A 85 2.09 12.69 2.32
CA VAL A 85 3.12 11.95 1.60
C VAL A 85 2.48 11.22 0.42
N LYS A 86 3.08 11.32 -0.77
CA LYS A 86 2.71 10.53 -1.95
C LYS A 86 3.85 9.58 -2.29
N ILE A 87 3.52 8.32 -2.54
CA ILE A 87 4.49 7.29 -2.93
C ILE A 87 4.06 6.70 -4.26
N LYS A 88 4.95 6.75 -5.24
CA LYS A 88 4.79 6.03 -6.51
C LYS A 88 5.37 4.63 -6.35
N HIS A 89 4.56 3.63 -6.67
CA HIS A 89 4.93 2.22 -6.67
C HIS A 89 5.12 1.73 -8.11
N ASP A 90 5.50 0.46 -8.26
CA ASP A 90 5.57 -0.18 -9.57
C ASP A 90 4.16 -0.32 -10.20
N PHE A 91 4.13 -0.68 -11.48
CA PHE A 91 2.89 -0.89 -12.26
C PHE A 91 1.92 0.30 -12.30
N GLY A 92 2.42 1.51 -12.03
CA GLY A 92 1.64 2.75 -12.12
C GLY A 92 0.78 3.10 -10.90
N TYR A 93 0.92 2.36 -9.80
CA TYR A 93 0.17 2.64 -8.58
C TYR A 93 0.76 3.84 -7.82
N GLU A 94 -0.12 4.62 -7.18
CA GLU A 94 0.25 5.69 -6.27
C GLU A 94 -0.57 5.57 -4.99
N THR A 95 0.08 5.72 -3.84
CA THR A 95 -0.59 5.85 -2.54
C THR A 95 -0.40 7.25 -1.97
N ARG A 96 -1.38 7.68 -1.16
CA ARG A 96 -1.42 9.01 -0.56
C ARG A 96 -1.79 8.89 0.91
N TYR A 97 -0.94 9.43 1.77
CA TYR A 97 -1.13 9.43 3.23
C TYR A 97 -1.34 10.87 3.71
N GLY A 98 -2.60 11.25 3.88
CA GLY A 98 -3.00 12.60 4.28
C GLY A 98 -3.22 12.75 5.79
N HIS A 99 -3.45 13.99 6.21
CA HIS A 99 -3.75 14.38 7.59
C HIS A 99 -2.68 13.95 8.61
N LEU A 100 -1.43 13.87 8.16
CA LEU A 100 -0.32 13.43 9.01
C LEU A 100 -0.04 14.45 10.11
N SER A 101 0.25 13.97 11.31
CA SER A 101 0.68 14.85 12.41
C SER A 101 2.11 15.37 12.21
N LYS A 102 2.98 14.56 11.62
CA LYS A 102 4.40 14.83 11.36
C LYS A 102 4.88 13.99 10.16
N ILE A 103 5.83 14.53 9.41
CA ILE A 103 6.64 13.83 8.41
C ILE A 103 8.07 13.82 8.97
N ARG A 104 8.75 12.67 8.94
CA ARG A 104 10.12 12.50 9.46
C ARG A 104 10.93 11.69 8.47
#